data_AF-A0AA41XH54-F1
#
_entry.id   AF-A0AA41XH54-F1
#
_cell.length_a   1.000
_cell.length_b   1.000
_cell.length_c   1.000
_cell.angle_alpha   90.00
_cell.angle_beta   90.00
_cell.angle_gamma   90.00
#
_symmetry.space_group_name_H-M   'P 1'
#
loop_
_entity.id
_entity.type
_entity.pdbx_description
1 polymer ?
#
loop_
_entity_poly.entity_id
_entity_poly.type
_entity_poly.pdbx_seq_one_letter_code
_entity_poly.pdbx_strand_id
1 'polypeptide(L)'
;MLIRDVPVEPDAETARDWLLGELSKPPYQAARPSWFDRIAQAIGDWLDSLRVPDGAGLSGLVPLIVVLVVVALIVVAFLVFGRPRLNRRSQVKPGALFGADDARSAAELRASAARAAAQGDFTVAVEEAFRALARQLAERTVVLTAPGTTARDFALRAGEAFPGRRDELGGCAGLFDGVRYLDEPGTRGDYDRISALDRQLQIERPAALERVDHEVVR
;
A
#
# COMPACT_ATOMS: atom_id res chain seq x y z
N MET A 1 68.25 17.35 29.93
CA MET A 1 67.39 18.50 29.60
C MET A 1 67.73 18.91 28.18
N LEU A 2 66.91 18.50 27.21
CA LEU A 2 67.02 18.88 25.80
C LEU A 2 65.58 19.09 25.34
N ILE A 3 65.15 20.35 25.44
CA ILE A 3 63.87 20.81 24.90
C ILE A 3 64.03 20.73 23.39
N ARG A 4 63.36 19.76 22.77
CA ARG A 4 63.26 19.68 21.32
C ARG A 4 62.10 20.58 20.94
N ASP A 5 62.42 21.83 20.58
CA ASP A 5 61.48 22.73 19.92
C ASP A 5 60.94 22.00 18.68
N VAL A 6 59.66 21.67 18.73
CA VAL A 6 58.92 21.23 17.55
C VAL A 6 58.67 22.50 16.75
N PRO A 7 59.20 22.64 15.51
CA PRO A 7 58.95 23.83 14.71
C PRO A 7 57.45 23.93 14.43
N VAL A 8 56.79 24.95 14.99
CA VAL A 8 55.38 25.28 14.76
C VAL A 8 55.30 26.19 13.55
N GLU A 9 55.55 25.65 12.36
CA GLU A 9 55.20 26.29 11.08
C GLU A 9 55.25 25.20 10.00
N PRO A 10 54.10 24.61 9.60
CA PRO A 10 54.08 23.60 8.55
C PRO A 10 54.45 24.23 7.21
N ASP A 11 55.25 23.51 6.42
CA ASP A 11 55.52 23.82 5.02
C ASP A 11 54.21 23.95 4.21
N ALA A 12 54.22 24.80 3.17
CA ALA A 12 53.05 25.18 2.38
C ALA A 12 52.33 23.97 1.75
N GLU A 13 53.07 22.92 1.42
CA GLU A 13 52.52 21.67 0.88
C GLU A 13 51.80 20.86 1.97
N THR A 14 52.39 20.79 3.17
CA THR A 14 51.81 20.13 4.36
C THR A 14 50.54 20.85 4.84
N ALA A 15 50.51 22.18 4.80
CA ALA A 15 49.33 22.97 5.12
C ALA A 15 48.17 22.72 4.14
N ARG A 16 48.49 22.45 2.86
CA ARG A 16 47.50 22.16 1.81
C ARG A 16 46.85 20.80 2.00
N ASP A 17 47.65 19.78 2.33
CA ASP A 17 47.15 18.44 2.61
C ASP A 17 46.34 18.39 3.91
N TRP A 18 46.73 19.16 4.93
CA TRP A 18 45.94 19.32 6.14
C TRP A 18 44.62 20.05 5.91
N LEU A 19 44.61 21.08 5.03
CA LEU A 19 43.39 21.79 4.65
C LEU A 19 42.44 20.89 3.84
N LEU A 20 42.96 20.07 2.92
CA LEU A 20 42.20 19.08 2.17
C LEU A 20 41.69 17.94 3.07
N GLY A 21 42.48 17.55 4.06
CA GLY A 21 42.09 16.60 5.12
C GLY A 21 40.97 17.13 6.03
N GLU A 22 40.98 18.43 6.35
CA GLU A 22 39.93 19.06 7.14
C GLU A 22 38.64 19.28 6.32
N LEU A 23 38.75 19.64 5.04
CA LEU A 23 37.61 19.79 4.11
C LEU A 23 36.96 18.46 3.71
N SER A 24 37.68 17.34 3.86
CA SER A 24 37.15 15.99 3.62
C SER A 24 36.54 15.34 4.85
N LYS A 25 36.66 15.96 6.04
CA LYS A 25 35.85 15.58 7.21
C LYS A 25 34.40 15.99 6.94
N PRO A 26 33.42 15.11 7.15
CA PRO A 26 32.02 15.46 6.98
C PRO A 26 31.35 15.80 8.33
N PRO A 27 31.44 17.03 8.88
CA PRO A 27 30.60 17.43 10.00
C PRO A 27 29.32 18.17 9.57
N TYR A 28 29.02 18.31 8.27
CA TYR A 28 27.77 18.95 7.82
C TYR A 28 27.19 18.32 6.54
N GLN A 29 26.35 17.29 6.71
CA GLN A 29 25.32 16.91 5.73
C GLN A 29 23.91 17.13 6.30
N ALA A 30 23.73 18.18 7.10
CA ALA A 30 22.41 18.65 7.52
C ALA A 30 21.94 19.78 6.60
N ALA A 31 21.67 19.48 5.32
CA ALA A 31 21.03 20.43 4.40
C ALA A 31 20.39 19.74 3.18
N ARG A 32 19.79 18.57 3.36
CA ARG A 32 18.69 18.15 2.48
C ARG A 32 17.46 18.09 3.36
N PRO A 33 16.43 18.94 3.15
CA PRO A 33 15.21 18.82 3.92
C PRO A 33 14.73 17.39 3.76
N SER A 34 14.62 16.67 4.87
CA SER A 34 14.03 15.35 4.82
C SER A 34 12.60 15.52 4.30
N TRP A 35 12.06 14.51 3.64
CA TRP A 35 10.63 14.52 3.27
C TRP A 35 9.75 14.78 4.51
N PHE A 36 10.24 14.40 5.69
CA PHE A 36 9.64 14.70 6.99
C PHE A 36 9.68 16.20 7.35
N ASP A 37 10.79 16.89 7.10
CA ASP A 37 10.89 18.35 7.33
C ASP A 37 9.95 19.13 6.41
N ARG A 38 9.80 18.69 5.14
CA ARG A 38 8.84 19.32 4.21
C ARG A 38 7.40 19.14 4.66
N ILE A 39 7.08 17.97 5.23
CA ILE A 39 5.75 17.71 5.81
C ILE A 39 5.55 18.54 7.08
N ALA A 40 6.55 18.62 7.96
CA ALA A 40 6.48 19.41 9.18
C ALA A 40 6.30 20.92 8.87
N GLN A 41 7.00 21.43 7.86
CA GLN A 41 6.83 22.80 7.36
C GLN A 41 5.43 23.03 6.78
N ALA A 42 4.96 22.13 5.90
CA ALA A 42 3.62 22.25 5.33
C ALA A 42 2.51 22.21 6.39
N ILE A 43 2.68 21.43 7.45
CA ILE A 43 1.76 21.37 8.60
C ILE A 43 1.82 22.68 9.41
N GLY A 44 3.02 23.22 9.65
CA GLY A 44 3.21 24.50 10.35
C GLY A 44 2.59 25.68 9.60
N ASP A 45 2.85 25.78 8.30
CA ASP A 45 2.31 26.83 7.43
C ASP A 45 0.77 26.76 7.36
N TRP A 46 0.21 25.54 7.31
CA TRP A 46 -1.23 25.34 7.38
C TRP A 46 -1.81 25.79 8.73
N LEU A 47 -1.18 25.43 9.85
CA LEU A 47 -1.59 25.86 11.20
C LEU A 47 -1.56 27.38 11.36
N ASP A 48 -0.55 28.04 10.80
CA ASP A 48 -0.44 29.50 10.87
C ASP A 48 -1.46 30.20 9.95
N SER A 49 -1.84 29.59 8.83
CA SER A 49 -2.92 30.10 7.96
C SER A 49 -4.31 30.08 8.62
N LEU A 50 -4.48 29.30 9.69
CA LEU A 50 -5.72 29.23 10.48
C LEU A 50 -5.78 30.29 11.58
N ARG A 51 -4.66 30.97 11.86
CA ARG A 51 -4.64 32.05 12.86
C ARG A 51 -5.28 33.29 12.24
N VAL A 52 -6.49 33.61 12.70
CA VAL A 52 -7.16 34.85 12.34
C VAL A 52 -6.57 36.00 13.16
N PRO A 53 -6.20 37.14 12.56
CA PRO A 53 -5.80 38.33 13.32
C PRO A 53 -6.88 38.74 14.31
N ASP A 54 -6.50 39.01 15.56
CA ASP A 54 -7.40 39.50 16.59
C ASP A 54 -8.05 40.81 16.12
N GLY A 55 -9.37 40.79 15.87
CA GLY A 55 -10.11 42.05 15.62
C GLY A 55 -11.34 42.07 14.71
N ALA A 56 -11.90 40.96 14.24
CA ALA A 56 -13.16 41.01 13.48
C ALA A 56 -14.19 39.99 14.00
N GLY A 57 -15.39 40.48 14.34
CA GLY A 57 -16.48 39.79 15.06
C GLY A 57 -17.13 38.58 14.37
N LEU A 58 -16.43 37.91 13.46
CA LEU A 58 -16.79 36.60 12.89
C LEU A 58 -15.75 35.51 13.24
N SER A 59 -14.80 35.84 14.13
CA SER A 59 -13.63 35.02 14.49
C SER A 59 -13.95 33.62 15.05
N GLY A 60 -15.15 33.40 15.61
CA GLY A 60 -15.56 32.09 16.13
C GLY A 60 -16.15 31.13 15.09
N LEU A 61 -16.67 31.64 13.97
CA LEU A 61 -17.37 30.81 12.96
C LEU A 61 -16.42 30.30 11.88
N VAL A 62 -15.38 31.06 11.55
CA VAL A 62 -14.37 30.68 10.56
C VAL A 62 -13.66 29.36 10.92
N PRO A 63 -13.12 29.16 12.15
CA PRO A 63 -12.50 27.87 12.51
C PRO A 63 -13.52 26.71 12.49
N LEU A 64 -14.78 26.96 12.88
CA LEU A 64 -15.84 25.95 12.82
C LEU A 64 -16.13 25.52 11.39
N ILE A 65 -16.23 26.46 10.45
CA ILE A 65 -16.46 26.20 9.02
C ILE A 65 -15.29 25.40 8.43
N VAL A 66 -14.04 25.77 8.76
CA VAL A 66 -12.87 25.04 8.28
C VAL A 66 -12.85 23.60 8.80
N VAL A 67 -13.12 23.39 10.09
CA VAL A 67 -13.24 22.03 10.66
C VAL A 67 -14.34 21.23 9.96
N LEU A 68 -15.50 21.85 9.69
CA LEU A 68 -16.61 21.20 8.99
C LEU A 68 -16.23 20.80 7.56
N VAL A 69 -15.53 21.66 6.83
CA VAL A 69 -15.03 21.38 5.47
C VAL A 69 -13.99 20.26 5.51
N VAL A 70 -13.04 20.27 6.46
CA VAL A 70 -12.05 19.20 6.62
C VAL A 70 -12.74 17.87 6.94
N VAL A 71 -13.70 17.86 7.87
CA VAL A 71 -14.49 16.66 8.20
C VAL A 71 -15.27 16.17 6.99
N ALA A 72 -15.92 17.06 6.24
CA ALA A 72 -16.65 16.71 5.03
C ALA A 72 -15.72 16.12 3.96
N LEU A 73 -14.54 16.71 3.74
CA LEU A 73 -13.53 16.20 2.82
C LEU A 73 -13.00 14.84 3.27
N ILE A 74 -12.77 14.64 4.57
CA ILE A 74 -12.38 13.34 5.14
C ILE A 74 -13.49 12.31 4.87
N VAL A 75 -14.75 12.63 5.18
CA VAL A 75 -15.89 11.72 4.95
C VAL A 75 -16.04 11.37 3.46
N VAL A 76 -15.97 12.37 2.58
CA VAL A 76 -16.00 12.16 1.12
C VAL A 76 -14.82 11.30 0.68
N ALA A 77 -13.61 11.56 1.19
CA ALA A 77 -12.45 10.74 0.90
C ALA A 77 -12.62 9.29 1.39
N PHE A 78 -13.18 9.07 2.58
CA PHE A 78 -13.50 7.74 3.11
C PHE A 78 -14.58 7.02 2.28
N LEU A 79 -15.56 7.76 1.74
CA LEU A 79 -16.62 7.21 0.89
C LEU A 79 -16.12 6.87 -0.53
N VAL A 80 -15.27 7.71 -1.10
CA VAL A 80 -14.74 7.56 -2.46
C VAL A 80 -13.56 6.57 -2.50
N PHE A 81 -12.65 6.62 -1.53
CA PHE A 81 -11.41 5.83 -1.50
C PHE A 81 -11.43 4.66 -0.50
N GLY A 82 -12.51 4.50 0.28
CA GLY A 82 -12.53 3.57 1.40
C GLY A 82 -11.64 4.04 2.57
N ARG A 83 -11.58 3.28 3.66
CA ARG A 83 -10.69 3.62 4.79
C ARG A 83 -9.24 3.71 4.28
N PRO A 84 -8.44 4.74 4.64
CA PRO A 84 -7.01 4.73 4.40
C PRO A 84 -6.45 3.57 5.20
N ARG A 85 -6.26 2.44 4.51
CA ARG A 85 -5.62 1.27 5.09
C ARG A 85 -4.18 1.68 5.23
N LEU A 86 -3.84 2.08 6.45
CA LEU A 86 -2.47 2.33 6.87
C LEU A 86 -1.70 1.10 6.45
N ASN A 87 -0.98 1.25 5.34
CA ASN A 87 -0.33 0.18 4.62
C ASN A 87 0.87 -0.21 5.48
N ARG A 88 0.59 -0.94 6.54
CA ARG A 88 1.59 -1.60 7.34
C ARG A 88 2.12 -2.66 6.40
N ARG A 89 3.15 -2.29 5.65
CA ARG A 89 4.02 -3.17 4.88
C ARG A 89 4.35 -4.34 5.82
N SER A 90 3.53 -5.39 5.80
CA SER A 90 3.94 -6.67 6.32
C SER A 90 5.06 -7.09 5.39
N GLN A 91 6.21 -7.37 5.95
CA GLN A 91 7.40 -7.83 5.25
C GLN A 91 7.22 -9.25 4.66
N VAL A 92 6.03 -9.57 4.17
CA VAL A 92 5.79 -10.68 3.27
C VAL A 92 6.08 -10.13 1.89
N LYS A 93 7.18 -10.58 1.27
CA LYS A 93 7.45 -10.33 -0.16
C LYS A 93 6.13 -10.54 -0.92
N PRO A 94 5.73 -9.68 -1.87
CA PRO A 94 4.51 -9.89 -2.64
C PRO A 94 4.59 -11.29 -3.24
N GLY A 95 3.89 -12.25 -2.63
CA GLY A 95 3.95 -13.64 -3.06
C GLY A 95 3.31 -13.72 -4.43
N ALA A 96 3.94 -14.50 -5.32
CA ALA A 96 3.43 -14.80 -6.64
C ALA A 96 1.95 -15.22 -6.54
N LEU A 97 1.07 -14.43 -7.14
CA LEU A 97 -0.37 -14.65 -7.09
C LEU A 97 -0.72 -15.50 -8.31
N PHE A 98 -0.99 -16.79 -8.08
CA PHE A 98 -1.28 -17.78 -9.12
C PHE A 98 -0.23 -17.84 -10.25
N GLY A 99 1.05 -17.82 -9.87
CA GLY A 99 2.18 -17.96 -10.81
C GLY A 99 2.59 -16.67 -11.53
N ALA A 100 1.94 -15.54 -11.27
CA ALA A 100 2.40 -14.22 -11.69
C ALA A 100 3.11 -13.52 -10.52
N ASP A 101 4.34 -13.08 -10.75
CA ASP A 101 5.05 -12.20 -9.82
C ASP A 101 4.48 -10.78 -9.96
N ASP A 102 3.25 -10.62 -9.47
CA ASP A 102 2.40 -9.46 -9.73
C ASP A 102 2.36 -8.54 -8.52
N ALA A 103 3.10 -7.44 -8.59
CA ALA A 103 3.20 -6.45 -7.52
C ALA A 103 2.00 -5.49 -7.45
N ARG A 104 1.04 -5.59 -8.37
CA ARG A 104 -0.13 -4.72 -8.42
C ARG A 104 -1.04 -4.94 -7.20
N SER A 105 -1.60 -3.84 -6.72
CA SER A 105 -2.62 -3.81 -5.67
C SER A 105 -3.95 -4.36 -6.16
N ALA A 106 -4.83 -4.73 -5.22
CA ALA A 106 -6.18 -5.17 -5.56
C ALA A 106 -6.95 -4.10 -6.38
N ALA A 107 -6.73 -2.81 -6.11
CA ALA A 107 -7.36 -1.72 -6.85
C ALA A 107 -6.89 -1.62 -8.30
N GLU A 108 -5.59 -1.78 -8.55
CA GLU A 108 -5.02 -1.77 -9.91
C GLU A 108 -5.51 -2.98 -10.72
N LEU A 109 -5.60 -4.16 -10.10
CA LEU A 109 -6.15 -5.36 -10.72
C LEU A 109 -7.64 -5.19 -11.08
N ARG A 110 -8.45 -4.56 -10.21
CA ARG A 110 -9.85 -4.22 -10.56
C ARG A 110 -9.95 -3.26 -11.73
N ALA A 111 -9.13 -2.23 -11.76
CA ALA A 111 -9.11 -1.28 -12.87
C ALA A 111 -8.71 -1.98 -14.18
N SER A 112 -7.75 -2.90 -14.11
CA SER A 112 -7.36 -3.76 -15.23
C SER A 112 -8.53 -4.62 -15.73
N ALA A 113 -9.20 -5.34 -14.82
CA ALA A 113 -10.35 -6.17 -15.14
C ALA A 113 -11.50 -5.36 -15.78
N ALA A 114 -11.80 -4.18 -15.24
CA ALA A 114 -12.83 -3.29 -15.78
C ALA A 114 -12.50 -2.80 -17.20
N ARG A 115 -11.21 -2.48 -17.47
CA ARG A 115 -10.77 -2.09 -18.82
C ARG A 115 -10.92 -3.24 -19.82
N ALA A 116 -10.54 -4.46 -19.43
CA ALA A 116 -10.71 -5.65 -20.28
C ALA A 116 -12.20 -5.91 -20.58
N ALA A 117 -13.06 -5.86 -19.56
CA ALA A 117 -14.51 -6.01 -19.73
C ALA A 117 -15.14 -4.92 -20.61
N ALA A 118 -14.62 -3.68 -20.56
CA ALA A 118 -15.08 -2.58 -21.43
C ALA A 118 -14.67 -2.79 -22.90
N GLN A 119 -13.58 -3.51 -23.15
CA GLN A 119 -13.11 -3.88 -24.49
C GLN A 119 -13.75 -5.18 -25.02
N GLY A 120 -14.56 -5.85 -24.19
CA GLY A 120 -15.17 -7.14 -24.53
C GLY A 120 -14.25 -8.34 -24.32
N ASP A 121 -13.06 -8.14 -23.77
CA ASP A 121 -12.14 -9.21 -23.41
C ASP A 121 -12.49 -9.75 -22.01
N PHE A 122 -13.45 -10.66 -21.99
CA PHE A 122 -13.93 -11.25 -20.74
C PHE A 122 -13.01 -12.32 -20.17
N THR A 123 -12.17 -12.96 -20.99
CA THR A 123 -11.15 -13.88 -20.50
C THR A 123 -10.17 -13.14 -19.59
N VAL A 124 -9.59 -12.03 -20.07
CA VAL A 124 -8.71 -11.20 -19.23
C VAL A 124 -9.46 -10.56 -18.08
N ALA A 125 -10.72 -10.15 -18.28
CA ALA A 125 -11.52 -9.55 -17.21
C ALA A 125 -11.77 -10.53 -16.05
N VAL A 126 -12.10 -11.79 -16.34
CA VAL A 126 -12.31 -12.85 -15.34
C VAL A 126 -11.02 -13.14 -14.59
N GLU A 127 -9.90 -13.29 -15.31
CA GLU A 127 -8.59 -13.53 -14.69
C GLU A 127 -8.20 -12.42 -13.70
N GLU A 128 -8.26 -11.17 -14.15
CA GLU A 128 -7.83 -10.01 -13.38
C GLU A 128 -8.79 -9.72 -12.22
N ALA A 129 -10.10 -9.98 -12.39
CA ALA A 129 -11.09 -9.84 -11.32
C ALA A 129 -10.85 -10.85 -10.19
N PHE A 130 -10.52 -12.11 -10.52
CA PHE A 130 -10.22 -13.11 -9.50
C PHE A 130 -8.89 -12.81 -8.79
N ARG A 131 -7.86 -12.37 -9.53
CA ARG A 131 -6.60 -11.91 -8.93
C ARG A 131 -6.83 -10.71 -8.00
N ALA A 132 -7.71 -9.78 -8.36
CA ALA A 132 -8.07 -8.66 -7.50
C ALA A 132 -8.74 -9.11 -6.19
N LEU A 133 -9.69 -10.07 -6.28
CA LEU A 133 -10.34 -10.67 -5.12
C LEU A 133 -9.30 -11.31 -4.19
N ALA A 134 -8.41 -12.12 -4.76
CA ALA A 134 -7.40 -12.81 -3.99
C ALA A 134 -6.39 -11.84 -3.35
N ARG A 135 -5.91 -10.85 -4.12
CA ARG A 135 -5.02 -9.79 -3.62
C ARG A 135 -5.69 -8.99 -2.50
N GLN A 136 -6.98 -8.70 -2.58
CA GLN A 136 -7.71 -8.02 -1.51
C GLN A 136 -7.67 -8.79 -0.19
N LEU A 137 -7.95 -10.10 -0.22
CA LEU A 137 -7.99 -10.89 1.00
C LEU A 137 -6.58 -11.05 1.58
N ALA A 138 -5.55 -11.13 0.72
CA ALA A 138 -4.16 -11.12 1.13
C ALA A 138 -3.73 -9.78 1.76
N GLU A 139 -4.07 -8.65 1.13
CA GLU A 139 -3.82 -7.30 1.68
C GLU A 139 -4.51 -7.07 3.03
N ARG A 140 -5.64 -7.75 3.26
CA ARG A 140 -6.38 -7.71 4.54
C ARG A 140 -5.91 -8.75 5.56
N THR A 141 -4.90 -9.57 5.21
CA THR A 141 -4.40 -10.67 6.04
C THR A 141 -5.51 -11.66 6.42
N VAL A 142 -6.51 -11.83 5.56
CA VAL A 142 -7.58 -12.82 5.75
C VAL A 142 -7.11 -14.20 5.29
N VAL A 143 -6.46 -14.24 4.12
CA VAL A 143 -5.86 -15.44 3.53
C VAL A 143 -4.45 -15.09 3.07
N LEU A 144 -3.48 -15.95 3.35
CA LEU A 144 -2.10 -15.77 2.97
C LEU A 144 -1.81 -16.43 1.63
N THR A 145 -0.97 -15.81 0.81
CA THR A 145 -0.57 -16.35 -0.49
C THR A 145 0.93 -16.63 -0.49
N ALA A 146 1.31 -17.88 -0.73
CA ALA A 146 2.69 -18.32 -0.93
C ALA A 146 2.93 -18.67 -2.41
N PRO A 147 4.19 -18.67 -2.89
CA PRO A 147 4.51 -19.22 -4.20
C PRO A 147 3.91 -20.61 -4.39
N GLY A 148 3.23 -20.84 -5.52
CA GLY A 148 2.56 -22.11 -5.81
C GLY A 148 1.13 -22.24 -5.24
N THR A 149 0.61 -21.22 -4.55
CA THR A 149 -0.81 -21.19 -4.17
C THR A 149 -1.69 -21.27 -5.42
N THR A 150 -2.63 -22.23 -5.44
CA THR A 150 -3.59 -22.40 -6.54
C THR A 150 -4.89 -21.66 -6.25
N ALA A 151 -5.66 -21.33 -7.29
CA ALA A 151 -6.95 -20.66 -7.13
C ALA A 151 -7.93 -21.45 -6.25
N ARG A 152 -7.93 -22.77 -6.42
CA ARG A 152 -8.79 -23.68 -5.67
C ARG A 152 -8.39 -23.82 -4.21
N ASP A 153 -7.10 -23.93 -3.92
CA ASP A 153 -6.60 -23.92 -2.53
C ASP A 153 -6.92 -22.59 -1.84
N PHE A 154 -6.68 -21.48 -2.54
CA PHE A 154 -7.02 -20.16 -2.04
C PHE A 154 -8.52 -20.02 -1.73
N ALA A 155 -9.39 -20.48 -2.63
CA ALA A 155 -10.85 -20.42 -2.43
C ALA A 155 -11.32 -21.28 -1.27
N LEU A 156 -10.69 -22.45 -1.05
CA LEU A 156 -10.98 -23.30 0.10
C LEU A 156 -10.70 -22.56 1.41
N ARG A 157 -9.49 -21.99 1.54
CA ARG A 157 -9.07 -21.23 2.73
C ARG A 157 -9.87 -19.94 2.93
N ALA A 158 -10.17 -19.23 1.85
CA ALA A 158 -11.09 -18.09 1.89
C ALA A 158 -12.49 -18.52 2.36
N GLY A 159 -12.95 -19.71 1.97
CA GLY A 159 -14.21 -20.29 2.40
C GLY A 159 -14.24 -20.65 3.88
N GLU A 160 -13.10 -20.94 4.50
CA GLU A 160 -13.01 -21.09 5.96
C GLU A 160 -13.24 -19.76 6.67
N ALA A 161 -12.68 -18.66 6.14
CA ALA A 161 -12.88 -17.31 6.65
C ALA A 161 -14.28 -16.75 6.39
N PHE A 162 -14.93 -17.15 5.28
CA PHE A 162 -16.29 -16.75 4.89
C PHE A 162 -17.19 -17.97 4.62
N PRO A 163 -17.69 -18.66 5.67
CA PRO A 163 -18.46 -19.89 5.49
C PRO A 163 -19.70 -19.76 4.60
N GLY A 164 -20.38 -18.60 4.66
CA GLY A 164 -21.55 -18.31 3.81
C GLY A 164 -21.24 -18.09 2.33
N ARG A 165 -19.95 -18.02 1.95
CA ARG A 165 -19.47 -17.75 0.58
C ARG A 165 -18.65 -18.90 -0.01
N ARG A 166 -18.57 -20.05 0.67
CA ARG A 166 -17.75 -21.20 0.26
C ARG A 166 -18.00 -21.65 -1.18
N ASP A 167 -19.25 -21.90 -1.52
CA ASP A 167 -19.62 -22.40 -2.84
C ASP A 167 -19.37 -21.34 -3.93
N GLU A 168 -19.62 -20.06 -3.61
CA GLU A 168 -19.42 -18.93 -4.52
C GLU A 168 -17.92 -18.70 -4.79
N LEU A 169 -17.07 -18.77 -3.75
CA LEU A 169 -15.62 -18.73 -3.86
C LEU A 169 -15.08 -19.89 -4.70
N GLY A 170 -15.56 -21.12 -4.44
CA GLY A 170 -15.18 -22.30 -5.20
C GLY A 170 -15.59 -22.21 -6.68
N GLY A 171 -16.79 -21.71 -6.96
CA GLY A 171 -17.27 -21.45 -8.31
C GLY A 171 -16.42 -20.41 -9.04
N CYS A 172 -16.07 -19.32 -8.37
CA CYS A 172 -15.20 -18.27 -8.95
C CYS A 172 -13.78 -18.77 -9.23
N ALA A 173 -13.22 -19.63 -8.36
CA ALA A 173 -11.94 -20.28 -8.64
C ALA A 173 -12.02 -21.22 -9.85
N GLY A 174 -13.13 -21.95 -10.00
CA GLY A 174 -13.38 -22.77 -11.19
C GLY A 174 -13.43 -21.95 -12.48
N LEU A 175 -14.11 -20.79 -12.46
CA LEU A 175 -14.14 -19.87 -13.60
C LEU A 175 -12.74 -19.34 -13.94
N PHE A 176 -11.94 -18.98 -12.93
CA PHE A 176 -10.56 -18.56 -13.12
C PHE A 176 -9.71 -19.68 -13.76
N ASP A 177 -9.79 -20.90 -13.22
CA ASP A 177 -9.03 -22.04 -13.75
C ASP A 177 -9.45 -22.36 -15.20
N GLY A 178 -10.76 -22.27 -15.49
CA GLY A 178 -11.32 -22.45 -16.82
C GLY A 178 -10.71 -21.50 -17.85
N VAL A 179 -10.75 -20.19 -17.58
CA VAL A 179 -10.20 -19.20 -18.52
C VAL A 179 -8.67 -19.24 -18.59
N ARG A 180 -7.99 -19.51 -17.46
CA ARG A 180 -6.53 -19.40 -17.36
C ARG A 180 -5.79 -20.62 -17.89
N TYR A 181 -6.33 -21.81 -17.67
CA TYR A 181 -5.66 -23.08 -17.90
C TYR A 181 -6.39 -24.00 -18.87
N LEU A 182 -7.71 -23.83 -19.04
CA LEU A 182 -8.53 -24.71 -19.90
C LEU A 182 -8.96 -24.05 -21.22
N ASP A 183 -8.49 -22.82 -21.49
CA ASP A 183 -8.81 -22.04 -22.70
C ASP A 183 -10.33 -21.84 -22.90
N GLU A 184 -11.09 -21.85 -21.80
CA GLU A 184 -12.53 -21.57 -21.84
C GLU A 184 -12.78 -20.08 -22.08
N PRO A 185 -13.75 -19.70 -22.94
CA PRO A 185 -14.06 -18.31 -23.17
C PRO A 185 -14.72 -17.70 -21.92
N GLY A 186 -14.15 -16.61 -21.42
CA GLY A 186 -14.79 -15.84 -20.35
C GLY A 186 -16.08 -15.16 -20.85
N THR A 187 -17.08 -15.02 -19.97
CA THR A 187 -18.30 -14.28 -20.28
C THR A 187 -18.48 -13.05 -19.39
N ARG A 188 -19.36 -12.14 -19.82
CA ARG A 188 -19.80 -11.02 -18.98
C ARG A 188 -20.38 -11.50 -17.65
N GLY A 189 -21.16 -12.59 -17.67
CA GLY A 189 -21.76 -13.15 -16.47
C GLY A 189 -20.71 -13.64 -15.46
N ASP A 190 -19.62 -14.22 -15.94
CA ASP A 190 -18.52 -14.70 -15.10
C ASP A 190 -17.78 -13.54 -14.43
N TYR A 191 -17.45 -12.51 -15.22
CA TYR A 191 -16.85 -11.28 -14.71
C TYR A 191 -17.74 -10.59 -13.66
N ASP A 192 -19.03 -10.47 -13.95
CA ASP A 192 -20.00 -9.82 -13.06
C ASP A 192 -20.15 -10.59 -11.74
N ARG A 193 -20.15 -11.94 -11.80
CA ARG A 193 -20.20 -12.81 -10.62
C ARG A 193 -18.97 -12.63 -9.73
N ILE A 194 -17.76 -12.68 -10.28
CA ILE A 194 -16.52 -12.50 -9.51
C ILE A 194 -16.46 -11.08 -8.93
N SER A 195 -16.83 -10.07 -9.71
CA SER A 195 -16.83 -8.68 -9.27
C SER A 195 -17.86 -8.42 -8.18
N ALA A 196 -19.02 -9.08 -8.22
CA ALA A 196 -20.03 -9.01 -7.17
C ALA A 196 -19.53 -9.63 -5.86
N LEU A 197 -18.93 -10.83 -5.94
CA LEU A 197 -18.35 -11.50 -4.78
C LEU A 197 -17.22 -10.65 -4.16
N ASP A 198 -16.31 -10.11 -4.97
CA ASP A 198 -15.23 -9.24 -4.48
C ASP A 198 -15.77 -8.04 -3.69
N ARG A 199 -16.79 -7.34 -4.21
CA ARG A 199 -17.46 -6.22 -3.53
C ARG A 199 -18.14 -6.64 -2.23
N GLN A 200 -18.79 -7.79 -2.19
CA GLN A 200 -19.40 -8.29 -0.96
C GLN A 200 -18.33 -8.58 0.09
N LEU A 201 -17.25 -9.26 -0.30
CA LEU A 201 -16.16 -9.59 0.61
C LEU A 201 -15.46 -8.34 1.15
N GLN A 202 -15.43 -7.20 0.41
CA GLN A 202 -14.86 -5.93 0.92
C GLN A 202 -15.48 -5.47 2.24
N ILE A 203 -16.80 -5.59 2.35
CA ILE A 203 -17.59 -5.10 3.49
C ILE A 203 -17.88 -6.20 4.50
N GLU A 204 -17.87 -7.47 4.07
CA GLU A 204 -18.10 -8.61 4.94
C GLU A 204 -16.94 -8.80 5.93
N ARG A 205 -17.29 -9.05 7.19
CA ARG A 205 -16.32 -9.38 8.24
C ARG A 205 -16.00 -10.87 8.19
N PRO A 206 -14.73 -11.27 8.13
CA PRO A 206 -14.36 -12.68 8.18
C PRO A 206 -14.72 -13.27 9.55
N ALA A 207 -15.19 -14.51 9.56
CA ALA A 207 -15.46 -15.28 10.78
C ALA A 207 -14.16 -15.72 11.48
N ALA A 208 -13.11 -15.96 10.69
CA ALA A 208 -11.78 -16.32 11.16
C ALA A 208 -10.72 -15.69 10.25
N LEU A 209 -9.53 -15.41 10.81
CA LEU A 209 -8.34 -15.08 10.05
C LEU A 209 -7.44 -16.31 9.99
N GLU A 210 -6.81 -16.55 8.85
CA GLU A 210 -5.84 -17.64 8.71
C GLU A 210 -4.67 -17.44 9.68
N ARG A 211 -4.36 -18.47 10.49
CA ARG A 211 -3.21 -18.45 11.40
C ARG A 211 -1.96 -18.87 10.65
N VAL A 212 -0.89 -18.10 10.80
CA VAL A 212 0.46 -18.56 10.45
C VAL A 212 0.94 -19.45 11.58
N ASP A 213 0.98 -20.75 11.36
CA ASP A 213 1.73 -21.62 12.25
C ASP A 213 3.23 -21.33 12.02
N HIS A 214 3.83 -20.61 12.96
CA HIS A 214 5.27 -20.46 12.99
C HIS A 214 5.86 -21.82 13.41
N GLU A 215 6.22 -22.66 12.44
CA GLU A 215 7.17 -23.73 12.70
C GLU A 215 8.48 -23.09 13.16
N VAL A 216 8.72 -23.17 14.47
CA VAL A 216 10.00 -22.87 15.09
C VAL A 216 10.97 -23.91 14.57
N VAL A 217 11.73 -23.55 13.52
CA VAL A 217 12.90 -24.30 13.11
C VAL A 217 13.87 -24.30 14.30
N ARG A 218 14.02 -25.46 14.93
CA ARG A 218 14.90 -25.70 16.07
C ARG A 218 16.22 -26.28 15.62
#